data_AF-A0A967T0Y5-F1
#
_entry.id   AF-A0A967T0Y5-F1
#
_cell.length_a   1.000
_cell.length_b   1.000
_cell.length_c   1.000
_cell.angle_alpha   90.00
_cell.angle_beta   90.00
_cell.angle_gamma   90.00
#
_symmetry.space_group_name_H-M   'P 1'
#
loop_
_entity.id
_entity.type
_entity.pdbx_description
1 polymer ?
#
loop_
_entity_poly.entity_id
_entity_poly.type
_entity_poly.pdbx_seq_one_letter_code
_entity_poly.pdbx_strand_id
1 'polypeptide(L)'
;QDLDVYYAGVNNGRYIDKFNRRLRTSREVNPYPWFYSGEPAIDMVERWQWTFPIIFSPLDPNVLYTSSQRLWRTTDGGNSWEALSGDLTRADPGTLGHSGGPITGDMNGPEVYATIFSVV
;
A
#
# COMPACT_ATOMS: atom_id res chain seq x y z
N GLN A 1 -7.77 -12.34 16.81
CA GLN A 1 -6.59 -11.49 16.57
C GLN A 1 -5.53 -11.85 17.60
N ASP A 2 -4.31 -12.15 17.16
CA ASP A 2 -3.16 -12.30 18.07
C ASP A 2 -2.64 -10.90 18.45
N LEU A 3 -2.67 -10.57 19.74
CA LEU A 3 -2.31 -9.24 20.26
C LEU A 3 -0.79 -8.98 20.24
N ASP A 4 0.03 -10.00 19.98
CA ASP A 4 1.47 -9.85 19.78
C ASP A 4 1.86 -9.62 18.30
N VAL A 5 0.89 -9.60 17.39
CA VAL A 5 1.12 -9.38 15.95
C VAL A 5 0.60 -8.01 15.53
N TYR A 6 1.49 -7.23 14.91
CA TYR A 6 1.25 -5.87 14.46
C TYR A 6 1.44 -5.78 12.95
N TYR A 7 0.65 -4.94 12.30
CA TYR A 7 0.82 -4.60 10.89
C TYR A 7 1.08 -3.09 10.79
N ALA A 8 2.13 -2.70 10.10
CA ALA A 8 2.51 -1.32 9.92
C ALA A 8 2.86 -1.02 8.46
N GLY A 9 2.47 0.16 7.98
CA GLY A 9 2.98 0.70 6.73
C GLY A 9 4.40 1.21 6.93
N VAL A 10 5.23 1.11 5.89
CA VAL A 10 6.62 1.59 5.90
C VAL A 10 6.78 2.69 4.87
N ASN A 11 7.83 3.52 5.01
CA ASN A 11 8.07 4.69 4.15
C ASN A 11 7.85 4.40 2.66
N ASN A 12 7.32 5.40 1.96
CA ASN A 12 7.07 5.37 0.52
C ASN A 12 6.12 4.26 0.10
N GLY A 13 5.12 3.93 0.94
CA GLY A 13 4.11 2.93 0.60
C GLY A 13 4.67 1.53 0.28
N ARG A 14 5.92 1.26 0.67
CA ARG A 14 6.75 0.21 0.06
C ARG A 14 6.25 -1.20 0.38
N TYR A 15 5.85 -1.43 1.63
CA TYR A 15 5.26 -2.70 2.05
C TYR A 15 4.48 -2.54 3.35
N ILE A 16 3.80 -3.61 3.73
CA ILE A 16 3.23 -3.82 5.05
C ILE A 16 4.21 -4.71 5.82
N ASP A 17 4.73 -4.22 6.95
CA ASP A 17 5.53 -5.03 7.87
C ASP A 17 4.60 -5.74 8.85
N LYS A 18 4.74 -7.06 8.94
CA LYS A 18 4.12 -7.89 9.96
C LYS A 18 5.12 -8.21 11.05
N PHE A 19 4.99 -7.51 12.18
CA PHE A 19 5.88 -7.67 13.33
C PHE A 19 5.25 -8.61 14.37
N ASN A 20 5.98 -9.64 14.78
CA ASN A 20 5.65 -10.48 15.92
C ASN A 20 6.50 -10.07 17.13
N ARG A 21 5.87 -9.46 18.14
CA ARG A 21 6.56 -8.95 19.33
C ARG A 21 7.15 -10.04 20.20
N ARG A 22 6.46 -11.17 20.35
CA ARG A 22 6.90 -12.30 21.17
C ARG A 22 8.17 -12.94 20.62
N LEU A 23 8.23 -13.12 19.29
CA LEU A 23 9.36 -13.72 18.59
C LEU A 23 10.44 -12.71 18.17
N ARG A 24 10.12 -11.40 18.23
CA ARG A 24 10.99 -10.30 17.78
C ARG A 24 11.37 -10.41 16.31
N THR A 25 10.42 -10.83 15.47
CA THR A 25 10.61 -11.02 14.03
C THR A 25 9.67 -10.15 13.21
N SER A 26 10.15 -9.70 12.06
CA SER A 26 9.40 -8.91 11.06
C SER A 26 9.39 -9.66 9.73
N ARG A 27 8.34 -9.43 8.93
CA ARG A 27 8.23 -9.96 7.58
C ARG A 27 7.40 -9.01 6.72
N GLU A 28 7.90 -8.73 5.53
CA GLU A 28 7.16 -8.02 4.49
C GLU A 28 6.03 -8.90 3.95
N VAL A 29 4.80 -8.37 3.96
CA VAL A 29 3.57 -9.10 3.60
C VAL A 29 2.65 -8.29 2.69
N ASN A 30 3.20 -7.51 1.78
CA ASN A 30 2.43 -6.65 0.88
C ASN A 30 1.87 -7.38 -0.34
N PRO A 31 0.77 -6.87 -0.95
CA PRO A 31 0.19 -7.47 -2.15
C PRO A 31 1.13 -7.51 -3.36
N TYR A 32 1.99 -6.50 -3.49
CA TYR A 32 2.90 -6.36 -4.62
C TYR A 32 4.29 -5.88 -4.16
N PRO A 33 5.32 -6.76 -4.11
CA PRO A 33 6.64 -6.47 -3.57
C PRO A 33 7.54 -5.73 -4.58
N TRP A 34 7.20 -4.47 -4.86
CA TRP A 34 8.02 -3.59 -5.69
C TRP A 34 8.28 -2.25 -5.02
N PHE A 35 9.54 -1.82 -5.05
CA PHE A 35 9.93 -0.50 -4.60
C PHE A 35 10.04 0.43 -5.80
N TYR A 36 9.19 1.45 -5.85
CA TYR A 36 8.93 2.30 -7.00
C TYR A 36 9.58 3.69 -6.90
N SER A 37 10.49 3.92 -5.94
CA SER A 37 11.14 5.22 -5.79
C SER A 37 11.88 5.61 -7.07
N GLY A 38 11.61 6.81 -7.58
CA GLY A 38 12.14 7.30 -8.84
C GLY A 38 11.21 7.09 -10.05
N GLU A 39 10.18 6.25 -9.93
CA GLU A 39 9.22 5.96 -11.01
C GLU A 39 8.00 6.88 -10.93
N PRO A 40 7.57 7.50 -12.05
CA PRO A 40 6.31 8.24 -12.06
C PRO A 40 5.12 7.30 -11.89
N ALA A 41 4.03 7.82 -11.31
CA ALA A 41 2.83 7.05 -11.01
C ALA A 41 2.22 6.33 -12.23
N ILE A 42 2.47 6.82 -13.44
CA ILE A 42 2.00 6.20 -14.70
C ILE A 42 2.69 4.86 -15.00
N ASP A 43 3.92 4.68 -14.54
CA ASP A 43 4.72 3.47 -14.78
C ASP A 43 4.57 2.44 -13.63
N MET A 44 3.97 2.87 -12.52
CA MET A 44 3.75 2.03 -11.35
C MET A 44 2.59 1.05 -11.56
N VAL A 45 2.87 -0.25 -11.42
CA VAL A 45 1.83 -1.31 -11.47
C VAL A 45 0.81 -1.13 -10.35
N GLU A 46 1.30 -0.92 -9.12
CA GLU A 46 0.47 -0.61 -7.95
C GLU A 46 0.94 0.72 -7.32
N ARG A 47 0.02 1.69 -7.28
CA ARG A 47 0.21 3.03 -6.75
C ARG A 47 -0.12 3.05 -5.26
N TRP A 48 0.90 3.20 -4.44
CA TRP A 48 0.76 3.24 -2.99
C TRP A 48 0.95 4.67 -2.48
N GLN A 49 0.16 5.04 -1.47
CA GLN A 49 0.38 6.25 -0.68
C GLN A 49 1.42 6.02 0.40
N TRP A 50 2.00 7.09 0.94
CA TRP A 50 2.76 6.98 2.18
C TRP A 50 1.88 6.42 3.31
N THR A 51 0.65 6.93 3.43
CA THR A 51 -0.28 6.61 4.52
C THR A 51 -1.47 5.77 4.03
N PHE A 52 -1.20 4.72 3.26
CA PHE A 52 -2.26 3.83 2.79
C PHE A 52 -2.97 3.16 3.99
N PRO A 53 -4.28 2.90 3.89
CA PRO A 53 -5.05 2.32 4.99
C PRO A 53 -4.66 0.87 5.25
N ILE A 54 -4.62 0.47 6.51
CA ILE A 54 -4.46 -0.91 6.97
C ILE A 54 -5.54 -1.16 8.00
N ILE A 55 -6.58 -1.93 7.64
CA ILE A 55 -7.76 -2.11 8.49
C ILE A 55 -8.14 -3.58 8.61
N PHE A 56 -8.48 -4.01 9.83
CA PHE A 56 -9.07 -5.33 10.05
C PHE A 56 -10.58 -5.27 9.86
N SER A 57 -11.18 -6.37 9.39
CA SER A 57 -12.64 -6.50 9.39
C SER A 57 -13.18 -6.49 10.83
N PRO A 58 -14.28 -5.76 11.10
CA PRO A 58 -14.96 -5.84 12.39
C PRO A 58 -15.71 -7.16 12.59
N LEU A 59 -15.97 -7.92 11.50
CA LEU A 59 -16.71 -9.19 11.52
C LEU A 59 -15.79 -10.41 11.60
N ASP A 60 -14.62 -10.35 10.94
CA ASP A 60 -13.63 -11.43 10.95
C ASP A 60 -12.21 -10.89 11.23
N PRO A 61 -11.64 -11.16 12.42
CA PRO A 61 -10.32 -10.64 12.79
C PRO A 61 -9.15 -11.26 12.01
N ASN A 62 -9.38 -12.27 11.16
CA ASN A 62 -8.36 -12.80 10.24
C ASN A 62 -8.31 -12.06 8.91
N VAL A 63 -9.33 -11.25 8.62
CA VAL A 63 -9.43 -10.48 7.37
C VAL A 63 -8.80 -9.12 7.56
N LEU A 64 -7.80 -8.82 6.74
CA LEU A 64 -7.13 -7.53 6.68
C LEU A 64 -7.31 -6.93 5.28
N TYR A 65 -7.62 -5.65 5.23
CA TYR A 65 -7.71 -4.86 4.01
C TYR A 65 -6.60 -3.81 3.96
N THR A 66 -6.15 -3.54 2.74
CA THR A 66 -5.26 -2.43 2.41
C THR A 66 -5.63 -1.87 1.04
N SER A 67 -5.07 -0.74 0.64
CA SER A 67 -5.36 -0.18 -0.68
C SER A 67 -4.19 0.51 -1.38
N SER A 68 -4.08 0.22 -2.67
CA SER A 68 -3.33 1.00 -3.67
C SER A 68 -4.33 1.90 -4.42
N GLN A 69 -4.24 1.99 -5.75
CA GLN A 69 -5.38 2.35 -6.60
C GLN A 69 -6.51 1.29 -6.59
N ARG A 70 -6.25 0.12 -6.01
CA ARG A 70 -7.19 -1.00 -5.85
C ARG A 70 -7.39 -1.35 -4.39
N LEU A 71 -8.53 -1.95 -4.06
CA LEU A 71 -8.79 -2.53 -2.75
C LEU A 71 -8.24 -3.96 -2.70
N TRP A 72 -7.49 -4.28 -1.66
CA TRP A 72 -6.86 -5.58 -1.44
C TRP A 72 -7.39 -6.22 -0.16
N ARG A 73 -7.51 -7.55 -0.18
CA ARG A 73 -7.88 -8.37 0.97
C ARG A 73 -6.89 -9.51 1.17
N THR A 74 -6.55 -9.78 2.41
CA THR A 74 -5.92 -11.04 2.82
C THR A 74 -6.74 -11.68 3.94
N THR A 75 -6.75 -13.01 3.97
CA THR A 75 -7.36 -13.83 5.03
C THR A 75 -6.34 -14.74 5.73
N ASP A 76 -5.07 -14.67 5.32
CA ASP A 76 -3.99 -15.53 5.81
C ASP A 76 -2.83 -14.73 6.43
N GLY A 77 -3.12 -13.49 6.83
CA GLY A 77 -2.17 -12.58 7.46
C GLY A 77 -1.07 -12.13 6.50
N GLY A 78 -1.43 -11.93 5.23
CA GLY A 78 -0.61 -11.34 4.17
C GLY A 78 0.36 -12.31 3.49
N ASN A 79 0.11 -13.62 3.58
CA ASN A 79 0.83 -14.59 2.75
C ASN A 79 0.33 -14.56 1.30
N SER A 80 -0.97 -14.31 1.12
CA SER A 80 -1.59 -14.07 -0.18
C SER A 80 -2.60 -12.93 -0.09
N TRP A 81 -2.81 -12.28 -1.23
CA TRP A 81 -3.71 -11.14 -1.37
C TRP A 81 -4.59 -11.30 -2.60
N GLU A 82 -5.84 -10.87 -2.46
CA GLU A 82 -6.83 -10.80 -3.52
C GLU A 82 -7.14 -9.35 -3.82
N ALA A 83 -7.10 -8.97 -5.11
CA ALA A 83 -7.61 -7.68 -5.57
C ALA A 83 -9.14 -7.76 -5.62
N LEU A 84 -9.81 -7.00 -4.76
CA LEU A 84 -11.27 -6.92 -4.72
C LEU A 84 -11.83 -5.95 -5.75
N SER A 85 -10.97 -5.15 -6.38
CA SER A 85 -11.36 -4.15 -7.37
C SER A 85 -10.30 -4.00 -8.47
N GLY A 86 -10.71 -3.38 -9.58
CA GLY A 86 -9.78 -2.71 -10.49
C GLY A 86 -9.30 -1.38 -9.90
N ASP A 87 -8.84 -0.49 -10.78
CA ASP A 87 -8.50 0.89 -10.43
C ASP A 87 -9.77 1.68 -10.08
N LEU A 88 -9.91 2.11 -8.82
CA LEU A 88 -11.05 2.88 -8.32
C LEU A 88 -10.81 4.39 -8.35
N THR A 89 -9.78 4.84 -9.05
CA THR A 89 -9.32 6.24 -9.02
C THR A 89 -9.62 6.93 -10.34
N ARG A 90 -9.53 8.27 -10.36
CA ARG A 90 -9.70 9.02 -11.62
C ARG A 90 -8.54 8.78 -12.59
N ALA A 91 -7.35 8.47 -12.09
CA ALA A 91 -6.14 8.16 -12.86
C ALA A 91 -5.91 9.08 -14.08
N ASP A 92 -6.07 10.40 -13.91
CA ASP A 92 -5.88 11.35 -15.01
C ASP A 92 -4.42 11.34 -15.47
N PRO A 93 -4.12 10.95 -16.72
CA PRO A 93 -2.75 10.82 -17.20
C PRO A 93 -1.91 12.10 -17.04
N GLY A 94 -2.53 13.28 -17.08
CA GLY A 94 -1.84 14.55 -16.86
C GLY A 94 -1.33 14.75 -15.42
N THR A 95 -1.75 13.91 -14.48
CA THR A 95 -1.41 13.97 -13.05
C THR A 95 -0.51 12.82 -12.59
N LEU A 96 -0.14 11.89 -13.48
CA LEU A 96 0.62 10.68 -13.14
C LEU A 96 2.10 10.73 -13.56
N GLY A 97 2.54 11.83 -14.15
CA GLY A 97 3.93 12.02 -14.58
C GLY A 97 4.88 12.40 -13.45
N HIS A 98 6.05 12.91 -13.81
CA HIS A 98 7.04 13.38 -12.85
C HIS A 98 6.56 14.64 -12.10
N SER A 99 6.64 14.60 -10.77
CA SER A 99 6.48 15.77 -9.89
C SER A 99 7.76 16.58 -9.78
N GLY A 100 7.63 17.84 -9.37
CA GLY A 100 8.78 18.68 -9.04
C GLY A 100 9.44 19.41 -10.22
N GLY A 101 9.00 19.15 -11.47
CA GLY A 101 9.47 19.88 -12.65
C GLY A 101 10.96 19.65 -12.97
N PRO A 102 11.55 20.42 -13.91
CA PRO A 102 12.87 20.14 -14.48
C PRO A 102 14.05 20.37 -13.53
N ILE A 103 13.85 21.13 -12.45
CA ILE A 103 14.94 21.52 -11.52
C ILE A 103 14.80 20.81 -10.17
N THR A 104 13.58 20.64 -9.67
CA THR A 104 13.28 20.09 -8.35
C THR A 104 12.52 18.78 -8.45
N GLY A 105 12.90 17.94 -9.42
CA GLY A 105 12.26 16.65 -9.67
C GLY A 105 12.13 15.84 -8.39
N ASP A 106 10.91 15.42 -8.09
CA ASP A 106 10.59 14.72 -6.86
C ASP A 106 9.80 13.47 -7.19
N MET A 107 10.28 12.31 -6.75
CA MET A 107 9.65 11.02 -6.97
C MET A 107 10.02 10.06 -5.84
N ASN A 108 9.86 10.53 -4.61
CA ASN A 108 10.23 9.76 -3.44
C ASN A 108 9.04 8.96 -2.86
N GLY A 109 7.81 9.20 -3.32
CA GLY A 109 6.63 8.39 -3.00
C GLY A 109 5.41 9.15 -2.48
N PRO A 110 5.51 10.19 -1.61
CA PRO A 110 4.34 10.97 -1.18
C PRO A 110 3.65 11.73 -2.32
N GLU A 111 4.33 11.93 -3.44
CA GLU A 111 3.79 12.63 -4.61
C GLU A 111 2.89 11.75 -5.48
N VAL A 112 2.90 10.43 -5.24
CA VAL A 112 2.08 9.48 -6.00
C VAL A 112 0.62 9.89 -5.85
N TYR A 113 -0.08 10.11 -6.96
CA TYR A 113 -1.52 10.45 -6.97
C TYR A 113 -2.34 9.24 -7.44
N ALA A 114 -3.66 9.40 -7.48
CA ALA A 114 -4.59 8.38 -7.99
C ALA A 114 -4.46 7.06 -7.23
N THR A 115 -4.73 7.15 -5.94
CA THR A 115 -4.76 6.04 -4.97
C THR A 115 -6.03 6.12 -4.14
N ILE A 116 -6.42 5.02 -3.52
CA ILE A 116 -7.45 5.00 -2.49
C ILE A 116 -6.79 5.46 -1.18
N PHE A 117 -7.19 6.64 -0.69
CA PHE A 117 -6.62 7.23 0.51
C PHE A 117 -7.32 6.78 1.80
N SER A 118 -8.56 6.28 1.70
CA SER A 118 -9.37 5.89 2.85
C SER A 118 -10.27 4.71 2.50
N VAL A 119 -10.39 3.80 3.46
CA VAL A 119 -11.35 2.69 3.47
C VAL A 119 -12.05 2.73 4.83
N VAL A 120 -13.38 2.65 4.83
CA VAL A 120 -14.25 2.77 6.01
C VAL A 120 -15.12 1.55 6.22
#